data_AF-A0A924XRZ6-F1
#
_entry.id   AF-A0A924XRZ6-F1
#
_cell.length_a   1.000
_cell.length_b   1.000
_cell.length_c   1.000
_cell.angle_alpha   90.00
_cell.angle_beta   90.00
_cell.angle_gamma   90.00
#
_symmetry.space_group_name_H-M   'P 1'
#
loop_
_entity.id
_entity.type
_entity.pdbx_description
1 polymer ?
#
loop_
_entity_poly.entity_id
_entity_poly.type
_entity_poly.pdbx_seq_one_letter_code
_entity_poly.pdbx_strand_id
1 'polypeptide(L)'
;MASGLIALLDDVAGLAKVAAATIDDAAGQAARAGVKAAGVVIDDAAVTPRYVTGFAASRELPIIGKIALGSLKNKIVFLLPGALLLSAVVPWAINPLLMFGGLYLCFEGAEKVYEAVWPHAAHDTAAEPVEADPAQLEQQKISGAIKTDFILSAEIMALTLATVPDASFVMQAVVLALVGVGITGLVYGAVALIVKADDVGLALASSEAPVSGLLRRTRGGPNGADRAEQETPELCPCRRLRGHLEMAIRN
;
A
#
# COMPACT_ATOMS: atom_id res chain seq x y z
N MET A 1 -53.52 -18.31 10.51
CA MET A 1 -52.67 -17.62 9.52
C MET A 1 -51.44 -16.92 10.11
N ALA A 2 -51.43 -16.52 11.40
CA ALA A 2 -50.28 -15.83 12.02
C ALA A 2 -49.07 -16.72 12.38
N SER A 3 -49.27 -18.03 12.57
CA SER A 3 -48.18 -18.95 12.97
C SER A 3 -47.14 -19.19 11.87
N GLY A 4 -47.54 -19.14 10.59
CA GLY A 4 -46.62 -19.33 9.46
C GLY A 4 -45.66 -18.16 9.26
N LEU A 5 -46.07 -16.93 9.59
CA LEU A 5 -45.20 -15.75 9.52
C LEU A 5 -44.15 -15.74 10.64
N ILE A 6 -44.53 -16.17 11.85
CA ILE A 6 -43.61 -16.28 12.98
C ILE A 6 -42.57 -17.39 12.73
N ALA A 7 -42.97 -18.52 12.13
CA ALA A 7 -42.03 -19.57 11.73
C ALA A 7 -41.03 -19.10 10.66
N LEU A 8 -41.48 -18.33 9.66
CA LEU A 8 -40.58 -17.77 8.65
C LEU A 8 -39.57 -16.76 9.24
N LEU A 9 -40.00 -15.94 10.21
CA LEU A 9 -39.13 -15.00 10.90
C LEU A 9 -38.10 -15.73 11.79
N ASP A 10 -38.49 -16.85 12.40
CA ASP A 10 -37.57 -17.70 13.18
C ASP A 10 -36.54 -18.39 12.29
N ASP A 11 -36.93 -18.85 11.09
CA ASP A 11 -36.00 -19.38 10.08
C ASP A 11 -35.02 -18.32 9.58
N VAL A 12 -35.48 -17.09 9.32
CA VAL A 12 -34.61 -15.97 8.94
C VAL A 12 -33.68 -15.59 10.09
N ALA A 13 -34.16 -15.58 11.33
CA ALA A 13 -33.33 -15.33 12.51
C ALA A 13 -32.28 -16.44 12.71
N GLY A 14 -32.66 -17.70 12.47
CA GLY A 14 -31.76 -18.85 12.46
C GLY A 14 -30.69 -18.75 11.39
N LEU A 15 -31.08 -18.46 10.14
CA LEU A 15 -30.15 -18.24 9.02
C LEU A 15 -29.22 -17.04 9.28
N ALA A 16 -29.74 -15.94 9.82
CA ALA A 16 -28.93 -14.77 10.18
C ALA A 16 -27.92 -15.11 11.27
N LYS A 17 -28.29 -15.91 12.27
CA LYS A 17 -27.41 -16.34 13.35
C LYS A 17 -26.32 -17.30 12.85
N VAL A 18 -26.67 -18.24 11.98
CA VAL A 18 -25.71 -19.13 11.33
C VAL A 18 -24.77 -18.34 10.43
N ALA A 19 -25.30 -17.39 9.63
CA ALA A 19 -24.50 -16.52 8.79
C ALA A 19 -23.52 -15.67 9.62
N ALA A 20 -23.96 -15.08 10.73
CA ALA A 20 -23.09 -14.33 11.64
C ALA A 20 -21.94 -15.21 12.17
N ALA A 21 -22.24 -16.42 12.64
CA ALA A 21 -21.22 -17.35 13.12
C ALA A 21 -20.22 -17.76 12.01
N THR A 22 -20.68 -17.93 10.76
CA THR A 22 -19.78 -18.21 9.63
C THR A 22 -18.88 -17.03 9.27
N ILE A 23 -19.37 -15.80 9.43
CA ILE A 23 -18.59 -14.59 9.19
C ILE A 23 -17.53 -14.43 10.28
N ASP A 24 -17.87 -14.69 11.54
CA ASP A 24 -16.92 -14.62 12.66
C ASP A 24 -15.78 -15.65 12.50
N ASP A 25 -16.10 -16.88 12.09
CA ASP A 25 -15.09 -17.91 11.79
C ASP A 25 -14.21 -17.52 10.59
N ALA A 26 -14.83 -17.04 9.51
CA ALA A 26 -14.10 -16.55 8.34
C ALA A 26 -13.15 -15.39 8.70
N ALA A 27 -13.59 -14.46 9.55
CA ALA A 27 -12.78 -13.35 10.02
C ALA A 27 -11.60 -13.84 10.88
N GLY A 28 -11.85 -14.82 11.77
CA GLY A 28 -10.80 -15.45 12.57
C GLY A 28 -9.75 -16.16 11.71
N GLN A 29 -10.18 -16.90 10.69
CA GLN A 29 -9.29 -17.57 9.74
C GLN A 29 -8.53 -16.57 8.87
N ALA A 30 -9.20 -15.54 8.36
CA ALA A 30 -8.58 -14.47 7.59
C ALA A 30 -7.53 -13.72 8.41
N ALA A 31 -7.78 -13.45 9.70
CA ALA A 31 -6.82 -12.83 10.59
C ALA A 31 -5.56 -13.70 10.76
N ARG A 32 -5.71 -15.00 10.99
CA ARG A 32 -4.58 -15.95 11.10
C ARG A 32 -3.78 -16.04 9.80
N ALA A 33 -4.47 -16.08 8.67
CA ALA A 33 -3.86 -16.06 7.35
C ALA A 33 -3.08 -14.76 7.13
N GLY A 34 -3.67 -13.61 7.47
CA GLY A 34 -3.04 -12.30 7.37
C GLY A 34 -1.78 -12.18 8.21
N VAL A 35 -1.77 -12.71 9.45
CA VAL A 35 -0.57 -12.75 10.30
C VAL A 35 0.54 -13.58 9.65
N LYS A 36 0.21 -14.72 9.04
CA LYS A 36 1.20 -15.55 8.32
C LYS A 36 1.70 -14.88 7.04
N ALA A 37 0.86 -14.10 6.37
CA ALA A 37 1.22 -13.33 5.18
C ALA A 37 1.96 -12.03 5.50
N ALA A 38 2.07 -11.61 6.77
CA ALA A 38 2.60 -10.30 7.15
C ALA A 38 4.00 -10.01 6.58
N GLY A 39 4.90 -11.01 6.55
CA GLY A 39 6.24 -10.85 5.98
C GLY A 39 6.22 -10.48 4.49
N VAL A 40 5.42 -11.20 3.71
CA VAL A 40 5.24 -10.96 2.27
C VAL A 40 4.51 -9.64 2.01
N VAL A 41 3.51 -9.31 2.84
CA VAL A 41 2.75 -8.05 2.75
C VAL A 41 3.63 -6.82 3.02
N ILE A 42 4.55 -6.91 3.99
CA ILE A 42 5.49 -5.82 4.30
C ILE A 42 6.45 -5.59 3.13
N ASP A 43 6.92 -6.67 2.50
CA ASP A 43 7.77 -6.58 1.31
C ASP A 43 7.05 -5.89 0.14
N ASP A 44 5.80 -6.31 -0.14
CA ASP A 44 4.96 -5.71 -1.19
C ASP A 44 4.69 -4.22 -0.95
N ALA A 45 4.46 -3.85 0.32
CA ALA A 45 4.33 -2.45 0.73
C ALA A 45 5.61 -1.62 0.55
N ALA A 46 6.79 -2.25 0.59
CA ALA A 46 8.06 -1.56 0.36
C ALA A 46 8.33 -1.30 -1.13
N VAL A 47 7.81 -2.15 -2.02
CA VAL A 47 7.98 -1.98 -3.48
C VAL A 47 6.99 -0.95 -4.03
N THR A 48 5.79 -0.87 -3.49
CA THR A 48 4.69 -0.06 -4.05
C THR A 48 4.99 1.45 -4.21
N PRO A 49 5.63 2.15 -3.24
CA PRO A 49 5.98 3.57 -3.39
C PRO A 49 6.86 3.86 -4.61
N ARG A 50 7.68 2.89 -5.06
CA ARG A 50 8.59 3.06 -6.20
C ARG A 50 7.86 3.28 -7.55
N TYR A 51 6.59 2.92 -7.66
CA TYR A 51 5.83 3.09 -8.89
C TYR A 51 5.37 4.53 -9.14
N VAL A 52 5.29 5.35 -8.08
CA VAL A 52 4.85 6.75 -8.16
C VAL A 52 5.99 7.77 -8.04
N THR A 53 7.21 7.31 -7.79
CA THR A 53 8.37 8.20 -7.74
C THR A 53 8.62 8.89 -9.10
N GLY A 54 8.93 10.18 -9.03
CA GLY A 54 9.21 11.02 -10.19
C GLY A 54 7.99 11.63 -10.88
N PHE A 55 6.78 11.43 -10.35
CA PHE A 55 5.59 12.17 -10.78
C PHE A 55 5.40 13.46 -9.95
N ALA A 56 4.53 14.35 -10.43
CA ALA A 56 4.10 15.49 -9.61
C ALA A 56 3.24 14.97 -8.45
N ALA A 57 3.43 15.54 -7.24
CA ALA A 57 2.71 15.17 -6.01
C ALA A 57 1.18 15.05 -6.19
N SER A 58 0.58 15.93 -7.01
CA SER A 58 -0.87 15.91 -7.28
C SER A 58 -1.36 14.67 -8.04
N ARG A 59 -0.46 13.90 -8.67
CA ARG A 59 -0.77 12.70 -9.46
C ARG A 59 -0.46 11.39 -8.74
N GLU A 60 0.29 11.41 -7.65
CA GLU A 60 0.72 10.19 -6.96
C GLU A 60 -0.47 9.43 -6.35
N LEU A 61 -1.32 10.11 -5.58
CA LEU A 61 -2.51 9.49 -4.97
C LEU A 61 -3.52 8.97 -6.02
N PRO A 62 -3.87 9.72 -7.09
CA PRO A 62 -4.69 9.18 -8.17
C PRO A 62 -4.10 7.93 -8.85
N ILE A 63 -2.78 7.88 -9.05
CA ILE A 63 -2.11 6.71 -9.65
C ILE A 63 -2.22 5.50 -8.72
N ILE A 64 -1.92 5.67 -7.42
CA ILE A 64 -2.08 4.61 -6.41
C ILE A 64 -3.52 4.08 -6.42
N GLY A 65 -4.52 4.95 -6.49
CA GLY A 65 -5.93 4.53 -6.57
C GLY A 65 -6.26 3.71 -7.82
N LYS A 66 -5.71 4.08 -8.99
CA LYS A 66 -5.87 3.29 -10.23
C LYS A 66 -5.20 1.92 -10.11
N ILE A 67 -4.01 1.85 -9.53
CA ILE A 67 -3.29 0.59 -9.30
C ILE A 67 -4.07 -0.29 -8.32
N ALA A 68 -4.52 0.25 -7.20
CA ALA A 68 -5.31 -0.45 -6.20
C ALA A 68 -6.61 -1.05 -6.78
N LEU A 69 -7.33 -0.28 -7.59
CA LEU A 69 -8.56 -0.77 -8.24
C LEU A 69 -8.26 -1.87 -9.27
N GLY A 70 -7.18 -1.72 -10.05
CA GLY A 70 -6.73 -2.73 -11.01
C GLY A 70 -6.30 -4.03 -10.33
N SER A 71 -5.50 -3.91 -9.26
CA SER A 71 -5.07 -4.99 -8.39
C SER A 71 -6.26 -5.74 -7.79
N LEU A 72 -7.22 -5.01 -7.19
CA LEU A 72 -8.41 -5.60 -6.57
C LEU A 72 -9.26 -6.38 -7.58
N LYS A 73 -9.46 -5.80 -8.77
CA LYS A 73 -10.16 -6.50 -9.86
C LYS A 73 -9.41 -7.77 -10.25
N ASN A 74 -8.08 -7.72 -10.38
CA ASN A 74 -7.29 -8.90 -10.74
C ASN A 74 -7.35 -9.99 -9.66
N LYS A 75 -7.29 -9.61 -8.39
CA LYS A 75 -7.42 -10.52 -7.24
C LYS A 75 -8.76 -11.25 -7.26
N ILE A 76 -9.86 -10.51 -7.36
CA ILE A 76 -11.21 -11.09 -7.28
C ILE A 76 -11.56 -11.88 -8.55
N VAL A 77 -11.19 -11.39 -9.73
CA VAL A 77 -11.62 -11.98 -11.01
C VAL A 77 -10.74 -13.13 -11.46
N PHE A 78 -9.43 -13.10 -11.15
CA PHE A 78 -8.49 -14.12 -11.64
C PHE A 78 -7.84 -14.93 -10.51
N LEU A 79 -7.25 -14.28 -9.50
CA LEU A 79 -6.51 -15.01 -8.47
C LEU A 79 -7.41 -15.83 -7.57
N LEU A 80 -8.52 -15.28 -7.12
CA LEU A 80 -9.47 -15.98 -6.24
C LEU A 80 -10.04 -17.24 -6.91
N PRO A 81 -10.64 -17.19 -8.11
CA PRO A 81 -11.11 -18.41 -8.77
C PRO A 81 -9.97 -19.35 -9.14
N GLY A 82 -8.79 -18.83 -9.53
CA GLY A 82 -7.61 -19.64 -9.80
C GLY A 82 -7.12 -20.41 -8.58
N ALA A 83 -7.06 -19.76 -7.41
CA ALA A 83 -6.66 -20.35 -6.15
C ALA A 83 -7.69 -21.41 -5.68
N LEU A 84 -8.99 -21.11 -5.80
CA LEU A 84 -10.04 -22.08 -5.49
C LEU A 84 -10.01 -23.29 -6.41
N LEU A 85 -9.73 -23.08 -7.71
CA LEU A 85 -9.57 -24.17 -8.66
C LEU A 85 -8.34 -25.02 -8.33
N LEU A 86 -7.22 -24.38 -7.96
CA LEU A 86 -6.02 -25.07 -7.52
C LEU A 86 -6.29 -25.92 -6.26
N SER A 87 -7.01 -25.36 -5.28
CA SER A 87 -7.47 -26.06 -4.07
C SER A 87 -8.29 -27.31 -4.41
N ALA A 88 -9.22 -27.19 -5.37
CA ALA A 88 -10.14 -28.25 -5.71
C ALA A 88 -9.50 -29.37 -6.56
N VAL A 89 -8.59 -29.04 -7.47
CA VAL A 89 -8.06 -30.01 -8.46
C VAL A 89 -6.73 -30.61 -8.01
N VAL A 90 -5.84 -29.80 -7.45
CA VAL A 90 -4.46 -30.21 -7.12
C VAL A 90 -3.99 -29.60 -5.78
N PRO A 91 -4.66 -29.88 -4.64
CA PRO A 91 -4.32 -29.24 -3.37
C PRO A 91 -2.89 -29.54 -2.90
N TRP A 92 -2.36 -30.71 -3.27
CA TRP A 92 -0.98 -31.09 -2.95
C TRP A 92 0.07 -30.20 -3.65
N ALA A 93 -0.29 -29.48 -4.71
CA ALA A 93 0.63 -28.60 -5.44
C ALA A 93 0.86 -27.25 -4.74
N ILE A 94 0.01 -26.87 -3.79
CA ILE A 94 0.13 -25.60 -3.06
C ILE A 94 1.44 -25.58 -2.25
N ASN A 95 1.72 -26.65 -1.50
CA ASN A 95 2.92 -26.75 -0.68
C ASN A 95 4.23 -26.70 -1.48
N PRO A 96 4.44 -27.49 -2.55
CA PRO A 96 5.65 -27.39 -3.36
C PRO A 96 5.75 -26.02 -4.06
N LEU A 97 4.65 -25.43 -4.51
CA LEU A 97 4.67 -24.07 -5.09
C LEU A 97 5.18 -23.04 -4.07
N LEU A 98 4.70 -23.09 -2.83
CA LEU A 98 5.17 -22.24 -1.74
C LEU A 98 6.62 -22.54 -1.34
N MET A 99 7.04 -23.81 -1.36
CA MET A 99 8.44 -24.18 -1.09
C MET A 99 9.39 -23.63 -2.16
N PHE A 100 9.01 -23.66 -3.44
CA PHE A 100 9.80 -23.06 -4.52
C PHE A 100 9.85 -21.55 -4.42
N GLY A 101 8.72 -20.90 -4.11
CA GLY A 101 8.67 -19.44 -3.86
C GLY A 101 9.59 -19.04 -2.70
N GLY A 102 9.46 -19.71 -1.56
CA GLY A 102 10.31 -19.46 -0.39
C GLY A 102 11.79 -19.75 -0.65
N LEU A 103 12.13 -20.79 -1.42
CA LEU A 103 13.51 -21.08 -1.80
C LEU A 103 14.11 -19.97 -2.66
N TYR A 104 13.35 -19.44 -3.62
CA TYR A 104 13.76 -18.32 -4.46
C TYR A 104 13.99 -17.05 -3.62
N LEU A 105 13.08 -16.72 -2.71
CA LEU A 105 13.24 -15.59 -1.79
C LEU A 105 14.45 -15.74 -0.87
N CYS A 106 14.75 -16.96 -0.38
CA CYS A 106 15.97 -17.23 0.38
C CYS A 106 17.23 -17.02 -0.45
N PHE A 107 17.21 -17.38 -1.73
CA PHE A 107 18.33 -17.16 -2.65
C PHE A 107 18.55 -15.66 -2.90
N GLU A 108 17.51 -14.91 -3.26
CA GLU A 108 17.61 -13.46 -3.50
C GLU A 108 17.97 -12.70 -2.21
N GLY A 109 17.37 -13.08 -1.09
CA GLY A 109 17.69 -12.50 0.22
C GLY A 109 19.16 -12.72 0.59
N ALA A 110 19.72 -13.91 0.34
CA ALA A 110 21.13 -14.19 0.59
C ALA A 110 22.05 -13.35 -0.31
N GLU A 111 21.70 -13.19 -1.59
CA GLU A 111 22.45 -12.35 -2.54
C GLU A 111 22.45 -10.88 -2.10
N LYS A 112 21.29 -10.33 -1.70
CA LYS A 112 21.18 -8.94 -1.22
C LYS A 112 21.95 -8.69 0.06
N VAL A 113 21.93 -9.64 0.99
CA VAL A 113 22.76 -9.56 2.22
C VAL A 113 24.25 -9.64 1.86
N TYR A 114 24.63 -10.51 0.91
CA TYR A 114 26.01 -10.62 0.46
C TYR A 114 26.51 -9.34 -0.21
N GLU A 115 25.72 -8.75 -1.12
CA GLU A 115 26.02 -7.45 -1.75
C GLU A 115 26.15 -6.33 -0.72
N ALA A 116 25.32 -6.32 0.32
CA ALA A 116 25.37 -5.31 1.37
C ALA A 116 26.64 -5.42 2.25
N VAL A 117 27.15 -6.64 2.48
CA VAL A 117 28.36 -6.88 3.28
C VAL A 117 29.64 -6.76 2.43
N TRP A 118 29.58 -7.13 1.15
CA TRP A 118 30.67 -7.06 0.19
C TRP A 118 30.24 -6.31 -1.09
N PRO A 119 30.20 -4.97 -1.05
CA PRO A 119 29.81 -4.17 -2.21
C PRO A 119 30.87 -4.31 -3.31
N HIS A 120 30.49 -4.98 -4.40
CA HIS A 120 31.25 -4.97 -5.65
C HIS A 120 30.67 -3.87 -6.54
N ALA A 121 31.54 -3.13 -7.24
CA ALA A 121 31.10 -2.05 -8.13
C ALA A 121 30.31 -2.63 -9.32
N ALA A 122 28.98 -2.63 -9.22
CA ALA A 122 28.11 -2.97 -10.32
C ALA A 122 28.11 -1.84 -11.35
N HIS A 123 28.36 -2.17 -12.61
CA HIS A 123 28.17 -1.27 -13.74
C HIS A 123 26.66 -1.09 -13.97
N ASP A 124 26.09 0.02 -13.49
CA ASP A 124 24.74 0.44 -13.84
C ASP A 124 24.68 0.74 -15.34
N THR A 125 24.16 -0.22 -16.11
CA THR A 125 23.68 0.03 -17.47
C THR A 125 22.32 0.69 -17.33
N ALA A 126 22.32 2.01 -17.08
CA ALA A 126 21.14 2.83 -17.15
C ALA A 126 20.58 2.73 -18.59
N ALA A 127 19.45 2.02 -18.74
CA ALA A 127 18.71 2.04 -19.97
C ALA A 127 18.20 3.46 -20.22
N GLU A 128 18.66 4.06 -21.31
CA GLU A 128 18.25 5.37 -21.81
C GLU A 128 16.71 5.48 -21.88
N PRO A 129 16.09 6.52 -21.30
CA PRO A 129 14.66 6.71 -21.40
C PRO A 129 14.29 7.09 -22.83
N VAL A 130 13.59 6.19 -23.51
CA VAL A 130 12.89 6.49 -24.76
C VAL A 130 11.89 7.61 -24.49
N GLU A 131 11.93 8.68 -25.29
CA GLU A 131 10.98 9.80 -25.28
C GLU A 131 9.56 9.28 -25.58
N ALA A 132 8.86 8.81 -24.55
CA ALA A 132 7.45 8.48 -24.61
C ALA A 132 6.62 9.61 -24.00
N ASP A 133 5.43 9.84 -24.56
CA ASP A 133 4.46 10.81 -24.06
C ASP A 133 4.22 10.58 -22.55
N PRO A 134 4.25 11.62 -21.70
CA PRO A 134 4.01 11.49 -20.26
C PRO A 134 2.73 10.72 -19.89
N ALA A 135 1.68 10.79 -20.71
CA ALA A 135 0.47 9.99 -20.50
C ALA A 135 0.68 8.49 -20.76
N GLN A 136 1.48 8.14 -21.77
CA GLN A 136 1.84 6.76 -22.08
C GLN A 136 2.75 6.17 -21.02
N LEU A 137 3.70 6.95 -20.50
CA LEU A 137 4.57 6.55 -19.39
C LEU A 137 3.78 6.29 -18.11
N GLU A 138 2.80 7.13 -17.78
CA GLU A 138 1.89 6.90 -16.64
C GLU A 138 1.14 5.57 -16.80
N GLN A 139 0.54 5.34 -17.97
CA GLN A 139 -0.22 4.12 -18.24
C GLN A 139 0.67 2.87 -18.20
N GLN A 140 1.89 2.96 -18.73
CA GLN A 140 2.87 1.87 -18.68
C GLN A 140 3.24 1.54 -17.23
N LYS A 141 3.56 2.55 -16.40
CA LYS A 141 3.85 2.34 -14.97
C LYS A 141 2.67 1.75 -14.21
N ILE A 142 1.44 2.23 -14.45
CA ILE A 142 0.22 1.66 -13.83
C ILE A 142 0.09 0.19 -14.24
N SER A 143 0.21 -0.13 -15.52
CA SER A 143 0.07 -1.50 -16.01
C SER A 143 1.19 -2.44 -15.51
N GLY A 144 2.41 -1.92 -15.36
CA GLY A 144 3.54 -2.64 -14.79
C GLY A 144 3.30 -2.94 -13.31
N ALA A 145 2.91 -1.94 -12.53
CA ALA A 145 2.58 -2.09 -11.11
C ALA A 145 1.46 -3.12 -10.89
N ILE A 146 0.39 -3.07 -11.71
CA ILE A 146 -0.71 -4.05 -11.63
C ILE A 146 -0.23 -5.49 -11.93
N LYS A 147 0.73 -5.68 -12.85
CA LYS A 147 1.29 -7.00 -13.16
C LYS A 147 2.18 -7.52 -12.04
N THR A 148 3.03 -6.67 -11.48
CA THR A 148 3.88 -7.07 -10.35
C THR A 148 3.04 -7.40 -9.12
N ASP A 149 2.06 -6.56 -8.78
CA ASP A 149 1.12 -6.83 -7.70
C ASP A 149 0.34 -8.13 -7.92
N PHE A 150 -0.06 -8.46 -9.16
CA PHE A 150 -0.73 -9.73 -9.45
C PHE A 150 0.12 -10.95 -9.09
N ILE A 151 1.43 -10.90 -9.37
CA ILE A 151 2.37 -11.98 -9.04
C ILE A 151 2.56 -12.07 -7.53
N LEU A 152 2.82 -10.94 -6.86
CA LEU A 152 3.00 -10.88 -5.40
C LEU A 152 1.73 -11.33 -4.67
N SER A 153 0.57 -10.96 -5.20
CA SER A 153 -0.73 -11.37 -4.67
C SER A 153 -1.02 -12.85 -4.87
N ALA A 154 -0.49 -13.48 -5.94
CA ALA A 154 -0.63 -14.91 -6.13
C ALA A 154 0.03 -15.70 -4.98
N GLU A 155 1.20 -15.25 -4.52
CA GLU A 155 1.88 -15.82 -3.36
C GLU A 155 1.04 -15.68 -2.09
N ILE A 156 0.53 -14.48 -1.81
CA ILE A 156 -0.33 -14.23 -0.64
C ILE A 156 -1.61 -15.08 -0.68
N MET A 157 -2.24 -15.25 -1.85
CA MET A 157 -3.42 -16.10 -2.01
C MET A 157 -3.08 -17.58 -1.80
N ALA A 158 -1.97 -18.05 -2.37
CA ALA A 158 -1.51 -19.43 -2.18
C ALA A 158 -1.15 -19.71 -0.71
N LEU A 159 -0.49 -18.77 -0.04
CA LEU A 159 -0.16 -18.86 1.37
C LEU A 159 -1.45 -18.90 2.20
N THR A 160 -2.39 -17.99 1.95
CA THR A 160 -3.70 -17.96 2.62
C THR A 160 -4.40 -19.31 2.49
N LEU A 161 -4.46 -19.87 1.28
CA LEU A 161 -5.08 -21.17 1.05
C LEU A 161 -4.39 -22.30 1.82
N ALA A 162 -3.05 -22.29 1.91
CA ALA A 162 -2.29 -23.24 2.71
C ALA A 162 -2.53 -23.12 4.23
N THR A 163 -3.08 -21.99 4.70
CA THR A 163 -3.40 -21.80 6.13
C THR A 163 -4.77 -22.33 6.54
N VAL A 164 -5.64 -22.64 5.58
CA VAL A 164 -7.01 -23.15 5.80
C VAL A 164 -7.28 -24.45 5.02
N PRO A 165 -6.45 -25.50 5.20
CA PRO A 165 -6.54 -26.72 4.40
C PRO A 165 -7.84 -27.50 4.63
N ASP A 166 -8.40 -27.46 5.85
CA ASP A 166 -9.59 -28.23 6.24
C ASP A 166 -10.90 -27.43 6.13
N ALA A 167 -10.82 -26.17 5.67
CA ALA A 167 -12.00 -25.32 5.52
C ALA A 167 -12.86 -25.77 4.34
N SER A 168 -14.18 -25.59 4.45
CA SER A 168 -15.09 -25.85 3.33
C SER A 168 -14.78 -24.94 2.15
N PHE A 169 -15.15 -25.34 0.93
CA PHE A 169 -14.90 -24.54 -0.28
C PHE A 169 -15.43 -23.10 -0.16
N VAL A 170 -16.63 -22.94 0.41
CA VAL A 170 -17.23 -21.61 0.64
C VAL A 170 -16.42 -20.82 1.67
N MET A 171 -15.99 -21.46 2.76
CA MET A 171 -15.18 -20.80 3.78
C MET A 171 -13.82 -20.35 3.20
N GLN A 172 -13.14 -21.20 2.42
CA GLN A 172 -11.91 -20.84 1.71
C GLN A 172 -12.13 -19.63 0.80
N ALA A 173 -13.24 -19.59 0.05
CA ALA A 173 -13.57 -18.47 -0.82
C ALA A 173 -13.78 -17.17 -0.04
N VAL A 174 -14.49 -17.22 1.09
CA VAL A 174 -14.73 -16.04 1.95
C VAL A 174 -13.41 -15.57 2.57
N VAL A 175 -12.59 -16.49 3.10
CA VAL A 175 -11.28 -16.15 3.67
C VAL A 175 -10.37 -15.52 2.63
N LEU A 176 -10.25 -16.10 1.43
CA LEU A 176 -9.47 -15.53 0.32
C LEU A 176 -9.98 -14.14 -0.08
N ALA A 177 -11.30 -13.94 -0.14
CA ALA A 177 -11.88 -12.63 -0.43
C ALA A 177 -11.54 -11.61 0.66
N LEU A 178 -11.71 -11.96 1.94
CA LEU A 178 -11.40 -11.09 3.07
C LEU A 178 -9.93 -10.71 3.11
N VAL A 179 -9.03 -11.68 2.93
CA VAL A 179 -7.59 -11.43 2.90
C VAL A 179 -7.21 -10.59 1.69
N GLY A 180 -7.74 -10.90 0.50
CA GLY A 180 -7.44 -10.16 -0.73
C GLY A 180 -7.89 -8.71 -0.68
N VAL A 181 -9.11 -8.46 -0.20
CA VAL A 181 -9.63 -7.10 -0.02
C VAL A 181 -8.88 -6.39 1.11
N GLY A 182 -8.71 -7.06 2.25
CA GLY A 182 -8.09 -6.51 3.45
C GLY A 182 -6.64 -6.10 3.23
N ILE A 183 -5.82 -6.97 2.63
CA ILE A 183 -4.41 -6.65 2.31
C ILE A 183 -4.33 -5.56 1.26
N THR A 184 -5.17 -5.57 0.23
CA THR A 184 -5.18 -4.48 -0.77
C THR A 184 -5.51 -3.14 -0.10
N GLY A 185 -6.52 -3.09 0.76
CA GLY A 185 -6.83 -1.89 1.52
C GLY A 185 -5.68 -1.45 2.43
N LEU A 186 -5.04 -2.41 3.10
CA LEU A 186 -3.94 -2.15 4.04
C LEU A 186 -2.69 -1.63 3.33
N VAL A 187 -2.23 -2.30 2.27
CA VAL A 187 -1.00 -1.94 1.55
C VAL A 187 -1.18 -0.60 0.85
N TYR A 188 -2.20 -0.47 -0.01
CA TYR A 188 -2.41 0.78 -0.75
C TYR A 188 -2.86 1.93 0.16
N GLY A 189 -3.56 1.63 1.26
CA GLY A 189 -3.89 2.61 2.30
C GLY A 189 -2.64 3.11 3.03
N ALA A 190 -1.74 2.21 3.44
CA ALA A 190 -0.47 2.58 4.06
C ALA A 190 0.41 3.41 3.12
N VAL A 191 0.50 3.01 1.84
CA VAL A 191 1.27 3.75 0.83
C VAL A 191 0.69 5.15 0.61
N ALA A 192 -0.64 5.27 0.51
CA ALA A 192 -1.30 6.57 0.39
C ALA A 192 -1.05 7.47 1.61
N LEU A 193 -1.01 6.89 2.81
CA LEU A 193 -0.67 7.62 4.03
C LEU A 193 0.79 8.08 4.04
N ILE A 194 1.73 7.24 3.60
CA ILE A 194 3.15 7.58 3.52
C ILE A 194 3.37 8.74 2.55
N VAL A 195 2.84 8.62 1.32
CA VAL A 195 2.93 9.70 0.32
C VAL A 195 2.32 11.00 0.84
N LYS A 196 1.18 10.92 1.54
CA LYS A 196 0.56 12.10 2.13
C LYS A 196 1.39 12.72 3.25
N ALA A 197 2.06 11.90 4.06
CA ALA A 197 2.95 12.36 5.11
C ALA A 197 4.20 13.05 4.52
N ASP A 198 4.73 12.54 3.42
CA ASP A 198 5.86 13.13 2.70
C ASP A 198 5.51 14.52 2.14
N ASP A 199 4.33 14.68 1.54
CA ASP A 199 3.80 15.98 1.09
C ASP A 199 3.72 17.00 2.24
N VAL A 200 3.21 16.57 3.39
CA VAL A 200 3.12 17.42 4.60
C VAL A 200 4.52 17.77 5.11
N GLY A 201 5.46 16.83 5.07
CA GLY A 201 6.86 17.04 5.41
C GLY A 201 7.51 18.10 4.54
N LEU A 202 7.30 18.04 3.21
CA LEU A 202 7.79 19.06 2.28
C LEU A 202 7.16 20.43 2.53
N ALA A 203 5.86 20.49 2.83
CA ALA A 203 5.18 21.73 3.18
C ALA A 203 5.72 22.36 4.48
N LEU A 204 6.07 21.54 5.48
CA LEU A 204 6.69 21.99 6.72
C LEU A 204 8.15 22.44 6.50
N ALA A 205 8.91 21.71 5.69
CA ALA A 205 10.31 22.03 5.39
C ALA A 205 10.46 23.30 4.54
N SER A 206 9.48 23.60 3.68
CA SER A 206 9.43 24.82 2.88
C SER A 206 8.85 26.03 3.62
N SER A 207 8.29 25.82 4.82
CA SER A 207 7.80 26.90 5.68
C SER A 207 8.91 27.41 6.59
N GLU A 208 9.29 28.70 6.48
CA GLU A 208 10.26 29.34 7.39
C GLU A 208 9.71 29.59 8.82
N ALA A 209 8.45 29.23 9.07
CA ALA A 209 7.81 29.44 10.36
C ALA A 209 8.18 28.30 11.34
N PRO A 210 8.58 28.61 12.59
CA PRO A 210 8.91 27.60 13.57
C PRO A 210 7.68 26.73 13.87
N VAL A 211 7.89 25.41 13.91
CA VAL A 211 6.86 24.38 14.24
C VAL A 211 6.14 24.69 15.57
N SER A 212 6.77 25.46 16.48
CA SER A 212 6.16 25.94 17.72
C SER A 212 4.97 26.90 17.51
N GLY A 213 4.89 27.61 16.38
CA GLY A 213 3.78 28.51 16.04
C GLY A 213 2.51 27.78 15.62
N LEU A 214 2.64 26.60 14.99
CA LEU A 214 1.50 25.80 14.52
C LEU A 214 0.75 25.14 15.68
N LEU A 215 1.49 24.67 16.69
CA LEU A 215 0.95 24.16 17.97
C LEU A 215 0.37 25.27 18.87
N ARG A 216 0.77 26.53 18.66
CA ARG A 216 0.20 27.69 19.37
C ARG A 216 -1.16 28.10 18.79
N ARG A 217 -1.40 27.85 17.50
CA ARG A 217 -2.66 28.22 16.83
C ARG A 217 -3.83 27.31 17.19
N THR A 218 -3.58 26.08 17.65
CA THR A 218 -4.62 25.16 18.14
C THR A 218 -4.91 25.31 19.63
N ARG A 219 -4.11 26.10 20.37
CA ARG A 219 -4.30 26.37 21.81
C ARG A 219 -4.77 27.79 22.14
N GLY A 220 -4.91 28.66 21.14
CA GLY A 220 -5.46 30.02 21.30
C GLY A 220 -6.97 30.03 21.05
N GLY A 221 -7.75 29.90 22.12
CA GLY A 221 -9.20 30.16 22.10
C GLY A 221 -9.52 31.61 21.69
N PRO A 222 -10.78 31.88 21.30
CA PRO A 222 -11.17 33.16 20.73
C PRO A 222 -11.25 34.20 21.83
N ASN A 223 -10.32 35.16 21.84
CA ASN A 223 -10.58 36.46 22.44
C ASN A 223 -9.93 37.51 21.55
N GLY A 224 -10.77 38.40 21.04
CA GLY A 224 -10.36 39.60 20.33
C GLY A 224 -9.61 40.55 21.25
N ALA A 225 -8.96 41.54 20.61
CA ALA A 225 -7.87 42.40 21.08
C ALA A 225 -6.52 41.76 20.68
N ASP A 226 -5.82 42.19 19.63
CA ASP A 226 -5.57 43.57 19.26
C ASP A 226 -5.46 43.77 17.74
N ARG A 227 -6.14 44.81 17.26
CA ARG A 227 -5.75 45.57 16.08
C ARG A 227 -4.60 46.48 16.51
N ALA A 228 -3.43 46.35 15.91
CA ALA A 228 -2.61 47.47 15.40
C ALA A 228 -1.24 46.95 14.90
N GLU A 229 -0.60 47.78 14.08
CA GLU A 229 0.70 47.64 13.40
C GLU A 229 0.66 46.77 12.13
N GLN A 230 0.25 47.33 10.99
CA GLN A 230 0.96 48.29 10.12
C GLN A 230 2.16 47.69 9.40
N GLU A 231 2.11 47.89 8.09
CA GLU A 231 3.03 47.50 7.04
C GLU A 231 4.50 47.88 7.31
N THR A 232 5.44 47.05 6.86
CA THR A 232 6.53 47.47 5.96
C THR A 232 7.32 46.27 5.42
N PRO A 233 7.78 46.30 4.15
CA PRO A 233 8.65 45.28 3.58
C PRO A 233 10.11 45.72 3.77
N GLU A 234 10.79 45.23 4.80
CA GLU A 234 12.24 45.38 4.94
C GLU A 234 12.96 44.05 4.75
N LEU A 235 13.76 44.06 3.69
CA LEU A 235 14.91 43.24 3.35
C LEU A 235 15.37 42.22 4.41
N CYS A 236 15.24 40.94 4.05
CA CYS A 236 15.95 39.84 4.71
C CYS A 236 17.49 40.09 4.67
N PRO A 237 18.19 40.11 5.82
CA PRO A 237 19.64 40.40 5.91
C PRO A 237 20.53 39.41 5.15
N CYS A 238 20.03 38.21 4.85
CA CYS A 238 20.81 37.13 4.23
C CYS A 238 21.18 37.38 2.76
N ARG A 239 20.43 38.21 2.03
CA ARG A 239 20.74 38.51 0.62
C ARG A 239 21.86 39.56 0.46
N ARG A 240 22.04 40.44 1.45
CA ARG A 240 23.06 41.50 1.41
C ARG A 240 24.49 40.97 1.64
N LEU A 241 24.64 39.90 2.42
CA LEU A 241 25.94 39.26 2.66
C LEU A 241 26.45 38.44 1.47
N ARG A 242 25.56 37.85 0.65
CA ARG A 242 25.98 37.10 -0.55
C ARG A 242 26.51 38.02 -1.66
N GLY A 243 25.97 39.24 -1.79
CA GLY A 243 26.46 40.22 -2.78
C GLY A 243 27.84 40.81 -2.45
N HIS A 244 28.18 40.96 -1.16
CA HIS A 244 29.50 41.46 -0.76
C HIS A 244 30.60 40.38 -0.85
N LEU A 245 30.25 39.09 -0.71
CA LEU A 245 31.23 38.00 -0.86
C LEU A 245 31.57 37.72 -2.33
N GLU A 246 30.62 37.82 -3.26
CA GLU A 246 30.90 37.61 -4.70
C GLU A 246 31.76 38.72 -5.31
N MET A 247 31.71 39.94 -4.75
CA MET A 247 32.51 41.07 -5.23
C MET A 247 33.97 41.02 -4.73
N ALA A 248 34.26 40.29 -3.66
CA ALA A 248 35.61 40.09 -3.11
C ALA A 248 36.41 38.95 -3.78
N ILE A 249 35.75 38.10 -4.58
CA ILE A 249 36.38 36.94 -5.24
C ILE A 249 36.75 37.24 -6.72
N ARG A 250 36.32 38.39 -7.27
CA ARG A 250 36.57 38.78 -8.67
C ARG A 250 37.63 39.88 -8.88
N ASN A 251 38.46 40.18 -7.88
CA ASN A 251 39.58 41.11 -8.03
C ASN A 251 40.85 40.54 -7.41
#